data_AF-A0AB38A7Q5-F1
#
_entry.id   AF-A0AB38A7Q5-F1
#
_cell.length_a   1.000
_cell.length_b   1.000
_cell.length_c   1.000
_cell.angle_alpha   90.00
_cell.angle_beta   90.00
_cell.angle_gamma   90.00
#
_symmetry.space_group_name_H-M   'P 1'
#
loop_
_entity.id
_entity.type
_entity.pdbx_description
1 polymer ?
#
loop_
_entity_poly.entity_id
_entity_poly.type
_entity_poly.pdbx_seq_one_letter_code
_entity_poly.pdbx_strand_id
1 'polypeptide(L)' 'MQDKMTPVVAKILPSEKDKFFAATEQIGTTPSNAIRMFISAFNKAGTFPFEIGVSRCEVSDK' A
#
# COMPACT_ATOMS: atom_id res chain seq x y z
N MET A 1 19.34 11.81 -16.35
CA MET A 1 17.93 12.15 -16.62
C MET A 1 17.31 12.41 -15.25
N GLN A 2 16.70 13.58 -15.00
CA GLN A 2 15.95 13.76 -13.75
C GLN A 2 14.67 12.93 -13.87
N ASP A 3 14.55 11.89 -13.05
CA ASP A 3 13.32 11.12 -12.96
C ASP A 3 12.19 12.04 -12.50
N LYS A 4 11.16 12.16 -13.32
CA LYS A 4 9.98 12.93 -12.97
C LYS A 4 9.13 12.10 -12.01
N MET A 5 8.92 12.61 -10.80
CA MET A 5 7.97 12.01 -9.85
C MET A 5 6.56 12.05 -10.43
N THR A 6 5.85 10.93 -10.34
CA THR A 6 4.46 10.79 -10.77
C THR A 6 3.55 10.55 -9.56
N PRO A 7 2.30 11.06 -9.59
CA PRO A 7 1.37 10.84 -8.49
C PRO A 7 0.81 9.42 -8.52
N VAL A 8 0.54 8.87 -7.33
CA VAL A 8 -0.26 7.66 -7.15
C VAL A 8 -1.63 8.09 -6.64
N VAL A 9 -2.69 7.76 -7.38
CA VAL A 9 -4.08 8.11 -7.04
C VAL A 9 -4.90 6.84 -6.90
N ALA A 10 -5.56 6.68 -5.75
CA ALA A 10 -6.47 5.58 -5.49
C ALA A 10 -7.78 6.11 -4.92
N LYS A 11 -8.90 5.54 -5.39
CA LYS A 11 -10.23 5.80 -4.80
C LYS A 11 -10.42 4.84 -3.63
N ILE A 12 -10.78 5.39 -2.48
CA ILE A 12 -11.04 4.65 -1.24
C ILE A 12 -12.32 5.18 -0.60
N LEU A 13 -12.90 4.41 0.32
CA LEU A 13 -14.06 4.88 1.07
C LEU A 13 -13.65 6.04 2.01
N PRO A 14 -14.56 7.00 2.30
CA PRO A 14 -14.28 8.07 3.25
C PRO A 14 -13.82 7.55 4.62
N SER A 15 -14.47 6.49 5.11
CA SER A 15 -14.13 5.87 6.39
C SER A 15 -12.74 5.23 6.41
N GLU A 16 -12.27 4.69 5.29
CA GLU A 16 -10.91 4.16 5.16
C GLU A 16 -9.88 5.28 5.12
N LYS A 17 -10.20 6.36 4.40
CA LYS A 17 -9.37 7.56 4.37
C LYS A 17 -9.15 8.11 5.78
N ASP A 18 -10.22 8.31 6.54
CA ASP A 18 -10.13 8.90 7.87
C ASP A 18 -9.33 8.03 8.84
N LYS A 19 -9.54 6.70 8.80
CA LYS A 19 -8.76 5.73 9.57
C LYS A 19 -7.28 5.76 9.20
N PHE A 20 -6.96 5.79 7.91
CA PHE A 20 -5.58 5.83 7.45
C PHE A 20 -4.88 7.13 7.88
N PHE A 21 -5.56 8.26 7.77
CA PHE A 21 -5.02 9.55 8.22
C PHE A 21 -4.72 9.55 9.72
N ALA A 22 -5.68 9.12 10.55
CA ALA A 22 -5.50 9.02 12.00
C ALA A 22 -4.33 8.07 12.35
N ALA A 23 -4.23 6.91 11.70
CA ALA A 23 -3.15 5.97 11.93
C ALA A 23 -1.77 6.55 11.57
N THR A 24 -1.68 7.30 10.46
CA THR A 24 -0.41 7.94 10.08
C THR A 24 0.01 9.05 11.05
N GLU A 25 -0.95 9.83 11.56
CA GLU A 25 -0.69 10.88 12.55
C GLU A 25 -0.19 10.28 13.87
N GLN A 26 -0.79 9.18 14.33
CA GLN A 26 -0.39 8.48 15.55
C GLN A 26 1.07 8.01 15.52
N ILE A 27 1.58 7.60 14.35
CA ILE A 27 2.99 7.18 14.20
C ILE A 27 3.92 8.31 13.77
N GLY A 28 3.44 9.56 13.76
CA GLY A 28 4.24 10.74 13.41
C GLY A 28 4.66 10.79 11.93
N THR A 29 3.82 10.27 11.02
CA THR A 29 4.08 10.28 9.58
C THR A 29 2.94 10.94 8.79
N THR A 30 3.11 11.07 7.48
CA THR A 30 2.05 11.55 6.58
C THR A 30 1.51 10.40 5.73
N PRO A 31 0.23 10.45 5.30
CA PRO A 31 -0.32 9.45 4.37
C PRO A 31 0.54 9.23 3.13
N SER A 32 1.04 10.31 2.52
CA SER A 32 1.92 10.23 1.36
C SER A 32 3.26 9.55 1.67
N ASN A 33 3.83 9.80 2.85
CA ASN A 33 5.07 9.15 3.25
C ASN A 33 4.86 7.65 3.52
N ALA A 34 3.78 7.28 4.21
CA ALA A 34 3.41 5.89 4.46
C ALA A 34 3.18 5.13 3.14
N ILE A 35 2.49 5.72 2.16
CA ILE A 35 2.30 5.12 0.83
C ILE A 35 3.64 4.91 0.12
N ARG A 36 4.55 5.89 0.17
CA ARG A 36 5.90 5.74 -0.43
C ARG A 36 6.70 4.62 0.23
N MET A 37 6.66 4.52 1.56
CA MET A 37 7.31 3.44 2.30
C MET A 37 6.73 2.07 1.91
N PHE A 38 5.40 1.97 1.82
CA PHE A 38 4.72 0.76 1.37
C PHE A 38 5.16 0.34 -0.04
N ILE A 39 5.11 1.26 -1.02
CA ILE A 39 5.52 0.97 -2.41
C ILE A 39 6.98 0.53 -2.47
N SER A 40 7.88 1.17 -1.72
CA SER A 40 9.28 0.80 -1.66
C SER A 40 9.47 -0.62 -1.10
N ALA A 41 8.80 -0.95 0.00
CA ALA A 41 8.87 -2.27 0.61
C ALA A 41 8.28 -3.36 -0.29
N PHE A 42 7.12 -3.08 -0.90
CA PHE A 42 6.45 -3.96 -1.85
C PHE A 42 7.36 -4.29 -3.05
N ASN A 43 7.92 -3.25 -3.68
CA ASN A 43 8.79 -3.43 -4.84
C ASN A 43 10.09 -4.17 -4.49
N LYS A 44 10.62 -3.95 -3.27
CA LYS A 44 11.81 -4.68 -2.79
C LYS A 44 11.53 -6.16 -2.55
N ALA A 45 10.34 -6.50 -2.05
CA ALA A 45 9.93 -7.88 -1.81
C ALA A 45 9.45 -8.60 -3.09
N GLY A 46 9.04 -7.84 -4.12
CA GLY A 46 8.37 -8.38 -5.31
C GLY A 46 6.93 -8.81 -5.07
N THR A 47 6.40 -8.58 -3.87
CA THR A 47 5.05 -8.93 -3.42
C THR A 47 4.70 -8.12 -2.17
N PHE A 48 3.52 -8.34 -1.61
CA PHE A 48 3.14 -7.71 -0.34
C PHE A 48 4.11 -8.12 0.78
N PRO A 49 4.56 -7.15 1.61
CA PRO A 49 5.53 -7.40 2.68
C PRO A 49 4.91 -8.06 3.92
N PHE A 50 3.65 -8.49 3.84
CA PHE A 50 2.92 -9.23 4.87
C PHE A 50 2.20 -10.41 4.22
N GLU A 51 1.97 -11.47 4.99
CA GLU A 51 1.12 -12.60 4.58
C GLU A 51 -0.27 -12.06 4.23
N ILE A 52 -0.55 -11.89 2.94
CA ILE A 52 -1.93 -11.67 2.52
C ILE A 52 -2.60 -13.02 2.70
N GLY A 53 -3.65 -13.08 3.50
CA GLY A 53 -4.61 -14.18 3.49
C GLY A 53 -5.35 -14.25 2.16
N VAL A 54 -4.64 -14.40 1.04
CA VAL A 54 -5.21 -15.00 -0.15
C VAL A 54 -5.26 -16.47 0.20
N SER A 55 -6.39 -16.95 0.70
CA SER A 55 -6.74 -18.36 0.53
C SER A 55 -6.50 -18.63 -0.95
N ARG A 56 -5.42 -19.33 -1.28
CA ARG A 56 -5.17 -19.79 -2.65
C ARG A 56 -6.47 -20.45 -3.05
N CYS A 57 -7.20 -19.82 -3.97
CA CYS A 57 -8.16 -20.55 -4.76
C CYS A 57 -7.26 -21.48 -5.57
N GLU A 58 -7.08 -22.71 -5.09
CA GLU A 58 -6.38 -23.73 -5.83
C GLU A 58 -7.10 -23.84 -7.16
N VAL A 59 -6.48 -23.34 -8.21
CA VAL A 59 -6.90 -23.67 -9.57
C VAL A 59 -6.64 -25.17 -9.65
N SER A 60 -7.70 -25.96 -9.47
CA SER A 60 -7.70 -27.36 -9.83
C SER A 60 -7.53 -27.40 -11.35
N ASP A 61 -6.28 -27.50 -11.79
CA ASP A 61 -5.98 -28.01 -13.12
C ASP A 61 -6.61 -29.39 -13.23
N LYS A 62 -7.61 -29.51 -14.11
CA LYS A 62 -8.20 -30.77 -14.55
C LYS A 62 -7.46 -31.27 -15.77
#